data_AF-A0A9D8VM64-F1
#
_entry.id   AF-A0A9D8VM64-F1
#
_cell.length_a   1.000
_cell.length_b   1.000
_cell.length_c   1.000
_cell.angle_alpha   90.00
_cell.angle_beta   90.00
_cell.angle_gamma   90.00
#
_symmetry.space_group_name_H-M   'P 1'
#
loop_
_entity.id
_entity.type
_entity.pdbx_description
1 polymer ?
#
loop_
_entity_poly.entity_id
_entity_poly.type
_entity_poly.pdbx_seq_one_letter_code
_entity_poly.pdbx_strand_id
1 'polypeptide(L)'
;MNTFRNLILSLLLHFVFSAATTAQDKMVVPVVMEGVCPFECCVYTEWSAENDIKVYENPRDTTLLFMIPEGEEFKAETGNVYIIEPGEIIAKKSFAMAWWRIEANDTLYVLNYEGEGYYKVFYQGKYSSVSDHYWFNRRADEPEETEFAKQVKKSKTEWWVRVIDSKNREGWIFMKQAEVYGSDACG
;
A
#
# COMPACT_ATOMS: atom_id res chain seq x y z
N MET A 1 -68.92 -28.47 31.95
CA MET A 1 -67.93 -28.08 32.98
C MET A 1 -66.65 -28.86 32.73
N ASN A 2 -65.57 -28.12 32.39
CA ASN A 2 -64.15 -28.38 32.62
C ASN A 2 -63.54 -29.76 32.27
N THR A 3 -62.39 -29.92 31.61
CA THR A 3 -61.31 -29.00 31.21
C THR A 3 -60.33 -29.82 30.38
N PHE A 4 -59.90 -29.29 29.24
CA PHE A 4 -58.68 -29.71 28.54
C PHE A 4 -57.47 -29.46 29.45
N ARG A 5 -56.51 -30.39 29.52
CA ARG A 5 -55.17 -30.12 30.06
C ARG A 5 -54.12 -30.45 29.00
N ASN A 6 -53.61 -29.38 28.40
CA ASN A 6 -52.58 -29.37 27.37
C ASN A 6 -51.22 -29.85 27.94
N LEU A 7 -50.56 -30.75 27.22
CA LEU A 7 -49.12 -30.93 27.28
C LEU A 7 -48.47 -29.80 26.45
N ILE A 8 -47.66 -28.94 27.07
CA ILE A 8 -46.75 -28.05 26.33
C ILE A 8 -45.33 -28.57 26.55
N LEU A 9 -44.79 -29.22 25.53
CA LEU A 9 -43.36 -29.52 25.41
C LEU A 9 -42.67 -28.24 24.92
N SER A 10 -41.91 -27.57 25.79
CA SER A 10 -41.07 -26.44 25.38
C SER A 10 -39.82 -26.95 24.69
N LEU A 11 -39.77 -26.82 23.35
CA LEU A 11 -38.58 -27.11 22.55
C LEU A 11 -37.66 -25.87 22.53
N LEU A 12 -36.61 -25.88 23.35
CA LEU A 12 -35.56 -24.84 23.36
C LEU A 12 -34.66 -24.99 22.12
N LEU A 13 -34.98 -24.27 21.05
CA LEU A 13 -34.15 -24.17 19.85
C LEU A 13 -32.92 -23.31 20.17
N HIS A 14 -31.78 -23.96 20.42
CA HIS A 14 -30.50 -23.27 20.53
C HIS A 14 -30.00 -22.96 19.12
N PHE A 15 -30.26 -21.76 18.62
CA PHE A 15 -29.59 -21.24 17.43
C PHE A 15 -28.12 -20.97 17.77
N VAL A 16 -27.25 -21.93 17.44
CA VAL A 16 -25.81 -21.71 17.42
C VAL A 16 -25.52 -20.82 16.21
N PHE A 17 -25.36 -19.51 16.43
CA PHE A 17 -24.79 -18.61 15.45
C PHE A 17 -23.31 -18.96 15.31
N SER A 18 -22.96 -19.82 14.35
CA SER A 18 -21.58 -19.93 13.88
C SER A 18 -21.24 -18.60 13.22
N ALA A 19 -20.39 -17.81 13.86
CA ALA A 19 -19.70 -16.71 13.20
C ALA A 19 -18.92 -17.33 12.04
N ALA A 20 -19.41 -17.15 10.81
CA ALA A 20 -18.64 -17.52 9.63
C ALA A 20 -17.40 -16.63 9.62
N THR A 21 -16.23 -17.21 9.89
CA THR A 21 -14.96 -16.57 9.60
C THR A 21 -14.90 -16.41 8.09
N THR A 22 -15.30 -15.25 7.59
CA THR A 22 -15.11 -14.90 6.18
C THR A 22 -13.61 -14.75 5.97
N ALA A 23 -13.01 -15.68 5.23
CA ALA A 23 -11.66 -15.48 4.73
C ALA A 23 -11.60 -14.13 4.00
N GLN A 24 -10.62 -13.30 4.35
CA GLN A 24 -10.42 -12.02 3.68
C GLN A 24 -10.18 -12.23 2.18
N ASP A 25 -10.80 -11.41 1.34
CA ASP A 25 -10.55 -11.44 -0.10
C ASP A 25 -9.05 -11.29 -0.39
N LYS A 26 -8.53 -12.21 -1.23
CA LYS A 26 -7.12 -12.22 -1.58
C LYS A 26 -6.83 -11.09 -2.56
N MET A 27 -5.94 -10.19 -2.17
CA MET A 27 -5.38 -9.17 -3.07
C MET A 27 -4.57 -9.83 -4.19
N VAL A 28 -4.77 -9.35 -5.43
CA VAL A 28 -3.93 -9.70 -6.57
C VAL A 28 -2.75 -8.75 -6.62
N VAL A 29 -1.53 -9.30 -6.67
CA VAL A 29 -0.28 -8.53 -6.76
C VAL A 29 0.37 -8.72 -8.15
N PRO A 30 1.10 -7.72 -8.66
CA PRO A 30 1.32 -6.42 -8.05
C PRO A 30 0.06 -5.53 -8.06
N VAL A 31 -0.16 -4.78 -6.99
CA VAL A 31 -1.12 -3.66 -7.03
C VAL A 31 -0.40 -2.47 -7.64
N VAL A 32 -0.97 -1.88 -8.68
CA VAL A 32 -0.39 -0.71 -9.35
C VAL A 32 -1.07 0.54 -8.84
N MET A 33 -0.29 1.44 -8.27
CA MET A 33 -0.71 2.80 -7.92
C MET A 33 -0.17 3.72 -9.02
N GLU A 34 -1.06 4.12 -9.93
CA GLU A 34 -0.69 4.94 -11.10
C GLU A 34 -0.65 6.42 -10.76
N GLY A 35 0.32 7.14 -11.31
CA GLY A 35 0.43 8.59 -11.17
C GLY A 35 0.65 9.08 -9.73
N VAL A 36 1.25 8.26 -8.88
CA VAL A 36 1.53 8.60 -7.48
C VAL A 36 3.02 8.84 -7.27
N CYS A 37 3.38 9.51 -6.17
CA CYS A 37 4.75 9.48 -5.70
C CYS A 37 4.92 8.59 -4.46
N PRO A 38 6.02 7.82 -4.36
CA PRO A 38 6.27 6.99 -3.17
C PRO A 38 6.69 7.74 -1.89
N PHE A 39 6.99 9.04 -1.93
CA PHE A 39 7.44 9.81 -0.77
C PHE A 39 6.98 11.28 -0.78
N GLU A 40 7.13 11.96 0.36
CA GLU A 40 6.79 13.38 0.55
C GLU A 40 7.64 14.31 -0.30
N CYS A 41 7.12 15.49 -0.66
CA CYS A 41 7.82 16.51 -1.45
C CYS A 41 8.30 16.08 -2.83
N CYS A 42 7.95 14.87 -3.24
CA CYS A 42 8.30 14.38 -4.55
C CYS A 42 7.60 15.15 -5.67
N VAL A 43 8.35 15.44 -6.72
CA VAL A 43 7.88 16.24 -7.85
C VAL A 43 8.34 15.65 -9.19
N TYR A 44 7.45 15.65 -10.17
CA TYR A 44 7.75 15.26 -11.55
C TYR A 44 7.99 16.53 -12.38
N THR A 45 9.27 16.91 -12.53
CA THR A 45 9.73 18.14 -13.20
C THR A 45 10.89 17.82 -14.15
N GLU A 46 11.75 18.80 -14.46
CA GLU A 46 13.08 18.52 -14.98
C GLU A 46 13.93 17.90 -13.86
N TRP A 47 14.59 16.78 -14.16
CA TRP A 47 15.55 16.09 -13.30
C TRP A 47 16.90 16.00 -14.03
N SER A 48 17.96 15.72 -13.28
CA SER A 48 19.29 15.44 -13.85
C SER A 48 19.73 14.03 -13.50
N ALA A 49 20.32 13.32 -14.46
CA ALA A 49 20.87 11.99 -14.23
C ALA A 49 22.19 12.07 -13.44
N GLU A 50 22.29 11.35 -12.32
CA GLU A 50 23.54 11.24 -11.54
C GLU A 50 24.34 9.97 -11.91
N ASN A 51 23.76 9.11 -12.74
CA ASN A 51 24.42 7.96 -13.35
C ASN A 51 23.87 7.69 -14.77
N ASP A 52 24.44 6.73 -15.49
CA ASP A 52 23.84 6.26 -16.75
C ASP A 52 22.52 5.51 -16.47
N ILE A 53 21.40 6.06 -16.94
CA ILE A 53 20.06 5.52 -16.69
C ILE A 53 19.53 4.77 -17.91
N LYS A 54 19.08 3.53 -17.68
CA LYS A 54 18.38 2.73 -18.70
C LYS A 54 16.91 3.14 -18.80
N VAL A 55 16.46 3.36 -20.03
CA VAL A 55 15.06 3.66 -20.35
C VAL A 55 14.44 2.48 -21.08
N TYR A 56 13.32 1.99 -20.55
CA TYR A 56 12.59 0.83 -21.03
C TYR A 56 11.28 1.24 -21.73
N GLU A 57 10.74 0.36 -22.57
CA GLU A 57 9.46 0.62 -23.26
C GLU A 57 8.28 0.67 -22.29
N ASN A 58 8.23 -0.27 -21.34
CA ASN A 58 7.17 -0.35 -20.33
C ASN A 58 7.77 -0.62 -18.94
N PRO A 59 7.07 -0.27 -17.85
CA PRO A 59 7.45 -0.70 -16.51
C PRO A 59 7.55 -2.23 -16.43
N ARG A 60 8.58 -2.72 -15.75
CA ARG A 60 8.87 -4.15 -15.54
C ARG A 60 9.10 -4.95 -16.83
N ASP A 61 9.35 -4.29 -17.96
CA ASP A 61 9.87 -4.92 -19.17
C ASP A 61 11.41 -4.99 -19.14
N THR A 62 11.98 -5.77 -20.06
CA THR A 62 13.41 -5.89 -20.33
C THR A 62 13.83 -5.19 -21.63
N THR A 63 12.88 -4.73 -22.45
CA THR A 63 13.15 -4.02 -23.71
C THR A 63 13.78 -2.65 -23.45
N LEU A 64 15.10 -2.56 -23.64
CA LEU A 64 15.85 -1.32 -23.54
C LEU A 64 15.64 -0.48 -24.81
N LEU A 65 15.16 0.75 -24.65
CA LEU A 65 15.00 1.70 -25.76
C LEU A 65 16.25 2.54 -25.96
N PHE A 66 16.74 3.14 -24.88
CA PHE A 66 17.93 3.99 -24.88
C PHE A 66 18.50 4.16 -23.47
N MET A 67 19.61 4.90 -23.39
CA MET A 67 20.17 5.36 -22.13
C MET A 67 20.15 6.89 -22.09
N ILE A 68 19.92 7.43 -20.90
CA ILE A 68 20.18 8.82 -20.54
C ILE A 68 21.56 8.82 -19.87
N PRO A 69 22.58 9.46 -20.46
CA PRO A 69 23.91 9.56 -19.87
C PRO A 69 23.91 10.34 -18.55
N GLU A 70 24.86 10.01 -17.68
CA GLU A 70 25.18 10.83 -16.50
C GLU A 70 25.35 12.32 -16.87
N GLY A 71 24.77 13.20 -16.07
CA GLY A 71 24.79 14.65 -16.24
C GLY A 71 23.77 15.21 -17.23
N GLU A 72 23.02 14.39 -17.96
CA GLU A 72 21.95 14.86 -18.85
C GLU A 72 20.68 15.23 -18.06
N GLU A 73 20.06 16.35 -18.44
CA GLU A 73 18.74 16.75 -17.95
C GLU A 73 17.63 16.06 -18.76
N PHE A 74 16.57 15.66 -18.08
CA PHE A 74 15.40 15.06 -18.69
C PHE A 74 14.14 15.38 -17.88
N LYS A 75 12.99 15.34 -18.55
CA LYS A 75 11.71 15.57 -17.90
C LYS A 75 11.16 14.28 -17.32
N ALA A 76 10.84 14.27 -16.04
CA ALA A 76 9.97 13.28 -15.42
C ALA A 76 8.51 13.73 -15.55
N GLU A 77 7.65 12.88 -16.11
CA GLU A 77 6.25 13.25 -16.41
C GLU A 77 5.26 12.71 -15.37
N THR A 78 5.45 11.46 -14.94
CA THR A 78 4.60 10.79 -13.97
C THR A 78 5.33 9.56 -13.42
N GLY A 79 4.78 8.91 -12.39
CA GLY A 79 5.34 7.66 -11.89
C GLY A 79 4.29 6.72 -11.33
N ASN A 80 4.63 5.43 -11.40
CA ASN A 80 3.81 4.33 -10.95
C ASN A 80 4.55 3.57 -9.85
N VAL A 81 3.83 3.25 -8.77
CA VAL A 81 4.34 2.43 -7.69
C VAL A 81 3.68 1.06 -7.77
N TYR A 82 4.48 0.02 -7.95
CA TYR A 82 4.05 -1.37 -7.99
C TYR A 82 4.27 -1.99 -6.61
N ILE A 83 3.19 -2.38 -5.94
CA ILE A 83 3.23 -3.09 -4.65
C ILE A 83 3.41 -4.58 -4.93
N ILE A 84 4.64 -5.07 -4.80
CA ILE A 84 5.01 -6.45 -5.14
C ILE A 84 4.62 -7.39 -4.01
N GLU A 85 4.86 -6.94 -2.79
CA GLU A 85 4.39 -7.58 -1.57
C GLU A 85 3.81 -6.49 -0.67
N PRO A 86 2.53 -6.59 -0.26
CA PRO A 86 2.00 -5.68 0.73
C PRO A 86 2.72 -5.87 2.06
N GLY A 87 2.80 -4.78 2.83
CA GLY A 87 3.10 -4.86 4.25
C GLY A 87 1.92 -5.48 5.00
N GLU A 88 2.17 -5.96 6.20
CA GLU A 88 1.16 -6.62 7.03
C GLU A 88 1.20 -6.02 8.43
N ILE A 89 0.03 -5.64 8.91
CA ILE A 89 -0.19 -5.25 10.31
C ILE A 89 -1.18 -6.22 10.94
N ILE A 90 -0.92 -6.61 12.18
CA ILE A 90 -1.81 -7.50 12.96
C ILE A 90 -2.41 -6.69 14.11
N ALA A 91 -3.74 -6.67 14.19
CA ALA A 91 -4.47 -6.03 15.27
C ALA A 91 -4.27 -6.77 16.60
N LYS A 92 -3.92 -6.05 17.66
CA LYS A 92 -3.69 -6.56 19.02
C LYS A 92 -4.96 -6.53 19.87
N LYS A 93 -5.89 -5.63 19.54
CA LYS A 93 -7.22 -5.50 20.18
C LYS A 93 -8.24 -5.03 19.14
N SER A 94 -9.51 -5.05 19.47
CA SER A 94 -10.55 -4.49 18.60
C SER A 94 -10.59 -2.96 18.69
N PHE A 95 -10.73 -2.28 17.56
CA PHE A 95 -10.83 -0.81 17.49
C PHE A 95 -11.54 -0.35 16.21
N ALA A 96 -11.94 0.92 16.18
CA ALA A 96 -12.48 1.54 14.97
C ALA A 96 -11.34 2.22 14.19
N MET A 97 -11.30 2.01 12.88
CA MET A 97 -10.31 2.60 11.97
C MET A 97 -11.02 2.99 10.67
N ALA A 98 -10.98 4.27 10.30
CA ALA A 98 -11.80 4.81 9.22
C ALA A 98 -13.28 4.40 9.38
N TRP A 99 -13.86 3.68 8.41
CA TRP A 99 -15.22 3.11 8.48
C TRP A 99 -15.25 1.62 8.86
N TRP A 100 -14.11 1.04 9.23
CA TRP A 100 -13.99 -0.35 9.62
C TRP A 100 -14.05 -0.53 11.14
N ARG A 101 -14.68 -1.63 11.54
CA ARG A 101 -14.46 -2.25 12.84
C ARG A 101 -13.39 -3.32 12.64
N ILE A 102 -12.23 -3.11 13.25
CA ILE A 102 -11.12 -4.06 13.24
C ILE A 102 -11.25 -4.92 14.50
N GLU A 103 -11.16 -6.23 14.35
CA GLU A 103 -11.19 -7.17 15.45
C GLU A 103 -9.77 -7.63 15.82
N ALA A 104 -9.60 -8.09 17.06
CA ALA A 104 -8.30 -8.60 17.51
C ALA A 104 -7.85 -9.78 16.64
N ASN A 105 -6.56 -9.79 16.28
CA ASN A 105 -5.88 -10.72 15.37
C ASN A 105 -6.22 -10.58 13.88
N ASP A 106 -7.03 -9.60 13.49
CA ASP A 106 -7.18 -9.27 12.07
C ASP A 106 -5.85 -8.86 11.46
N THR A 107 -5.66 -9.22 10.18
CA THR A 107 -4.54 -8.75 9.36
C THR A 107 -5.04 -7.69 8.39
N LEU A 108 -4.32 -6.57 8.31
CA LEU A 108 -4.56 -5.54 7.30
C LEU A 108 -3.31 -5.42 6.42
N TYR A 109 -3.52 -5.15 5.13
CA TYR A 109 -2.45 -5.06 4.15
C TYR A 109 -2.09 -3.59 3.89
N VAL A 110 -0.85 -3.20 4.18
CA VAL A 110 -0.33 -1.85 3.95
C VAL A 110 0.31 -1.78 2.57
N LEU A 111 -0.05 -0.78 1.78
CA LEU A 111 0.33 -0.69 0.37
C LEU A 111 1.36 0.41 0.14
N ASN A 112 0.89 1.64 -0.03
CA ASN A 112 1.71 2.80 -0.38
C ASN A 112 1.62 3.86 0.71
N TYR A 113 2.73 4.57 0.94
CA TYR A 113 2.73 5.78 1.74
C TYR A 113 2.07 6.91 0.93
N GLU A 114 1.13 7.63 1.55
CA GLU A 114 0.39 8.73 0.93
C GLU A 114 0.83 10.11 1.45
N GLY A 115 1.79 10.15 2.38
CA GLY A 115 2.29 11.37 3.02
C GLY A 115 1.67 11.63 4.40
N GLU A 116 2.35 12.44 5.22
CA GLU A 116 1.94 12.92 6.54
C GLU A 116 1.54 11.81 7.53
N GLY A 117 2.19 10.64 7.43
CA GLY A 117 1.87 9.46 8.22
C GLY A 117 0.67 8.66 7.70
N TYR A 118 0.10 8.96 6.53
CA TYR A 118 -1.01 8.19 5.96
C TYR A 118 -0.54 7.14 4.98
N TYR A 119 -1.23 6.00 4.99
CA TYR A 119 -0.98 4.88 4.11
C TYR A 119 -2.27 4.39 3.47
N LYS A 120 -2.15 3.97 2.20
CA LYS A 120 -3.18 3.17 1.55
C LYS A 120 -3.18 1.78 2.18
N VAL A 121 -4.31 1.38 2.74
CA VAL A 121 -4.52 0.07 3.40
C VAL A 121 -5.65 -0.68 2.71
N PHE A 122 -5.51 -1.99 2.60
CA PHE A 122 -6.55 -2.89 2.13
C PHE A 122 -7.02 -3.84 3.23
N TYR A 123 -8.32 -3.89 3.44
CA TYR A 123 -8.97 -4.75 4.41
C TYR A 123 -10.39 -5.11 3.94
N GLN A 124 -10.75 -6.40 4.05
CA GLN A 124 -12.05 -6.94 3.63
C GLN A 124 -12.54 -6.45 2.24
N GLY A 125 -11.68 -6.57 1.22
CA GLY A 125 -12.05 -6.20 -0.16
C GLY A 125 -12.09 -4.69 -0.45
N LYS A 126 -11.74 -3.84 0.52
CA LYS A 126 -11.83 -2.38 0.39
C LYS A 126 -10.50 -1.71 0.66
N TYR A 127 -10.29 -0.57 -0.01
CA TYR A 127 -9.14 0.31 0.23
C TYR A 127 -9.56 1.51 1.09
N SER A 128 -8.69 1.93 1.99
CA SER A 128 -8.85 3.18 2.75
C SER A 128 -7.50 3.86 2.96
N SER A 129 -7.52 5.18 3.16
CA SER A 129 -6.36 5.93 3.63
C SER A 129 -6.40 5.94 5.16
N VAL A 130 -5.32 5.51 5.79
CA VAL A 130 -5.26 5.30 7.24
C VAL A 130 -3.95 5.84 7.80
N SER A 131 -4.04 6.55 8.92
CA SER A 131 -2.89 7.03 9.69
C SER A 131 -2.06 5.88 10.27
N ASP A 132 -0.75 6.01 10.23
CA ASP A 132 0.23 5.08 10.78
C ASP A 132 0.21 5.01 12.31
N HIS A 133 -0.47 5.94 13.00
CA HIS A 133 -0.58 5.96 14.47
C HIS A 133 -1.16 4.68 15.07
N TYR A 134 -1.79 3.80 14.26
CA TYR A 134 -2.33 2.53 14.72
C TYR A 134 -1.27 1.44 14.84
N TRP A 135 -0.14 1.52 14.12
CA TRP A 135 0.90 0.48 14.13
C TRP A 135 2.33 1.01 14.16
N PHE A 136 2.54 2.31 13.97
CA PHE A 136 3.85 2.93 13.95
C PHE A 136 4.03 3.84 15.17
N ASN A 137 5.15 3.66 15.86
CA ASN A 137 5.59 4.54 16.91
C ASN A 137 6.61 5.52 16.34
N ARG A 138 6.38 6.83 16.48
CA ARG A 138 7.26 7.87 15.90
C ARG A 138 8.59 8.02 16.63
N ARG A 139 8.83 7.24 17.68
CA ARG A 139 10.11 7.20 18.40
C ARG A 139 11.00 6.13 17.77
N ALA A 140 12.14 6.57 17.23
CA ALA A 140 13.06 5.73 16.46
C ALA A 140 13.63 4.52 17.24
N ASP A 141 13.56 4.55 18.56
CA ASP A 141 14.01 3.49 19.47
C ASP A 141 12.90 2.54 19.93
N GLU A 142 11.64 2.78 19.53
CA GLU A 142 10.51 1.93 19.89
C GLU A 142 10.15 0.97 18.74
N PRO A 143 9.65 -0.24 19.04
CA PRO A 143 9.26 -1.18 17.98
C PRO A 143 8.12 -0.61 17.12
N GLU A 144 7.99 -1.09 15.88
CA GLU A 144 6.88 -0.77 14.97
C GLU A 144 5.56 -1.43 15.43
N GLU A 145 5.13 -1.07 16.64
CA GLU A 145 3.86 -1.46 17.23
C GLU A 145 3.30 -0.38 18.15
N THR A 146 2.00 -0.46 18.37
CA THR A 146 1.29 0.33 19.37
C THR A 146 0.45 -0.59 20.26
N GLU A 147 -0.44 -0.03 21.07
CA GLU A 147 -1.48 -0.81 21.75
C GLU A 147 -2.55 -1.37 20.80
N PHE A 148 -2.69 -0.84 19.59
CA PHE A 148 -3.72 -1.22 18.62
C PHE A 148 -3.28 -2.34 17.69
N ALA A 149 -2.09 -2.21 17.10
CA ALA A 149 -1.57 -3.15 16.12
C ALA A 149 -0.05 -3.17 16.12
N LYS A 150 0.52 -4.19 15.47
CA LYS A 150 1.96 -4.30 15.20
C LYS A 150 2.20 -4.52 13.72
N GLN A 151 3.21 -3.88 13.16
CA GLN A 151 3.67 -4.17 11.82
C GLN A 151 4.56 -5.42 11.86
N VAL A 152 4.15 -6.46 11.15
CA VAL A 152 4.91 -7.72 11.06
C VAL A 152 5.66 -7.86 9.75
N LYS A 153 5.29 -7.05 8.75
CA LYS A 153 5.93 -7.03 7.44
C LYS A 153 5.87 -5.63 6.84
N LYS A 154 7.00 -5.16 6.28
CA LYS A 154 7.05 -3.96 5.43
C LYS A 154 6.67 -4.28 4.00
N SER A 155 6.06 -3.31 3.30
CA SER A 155 5.77 -3.47 1.89
C SER A 155 7.07 -3.51 1.06
N LYS A 156 7.03 -4.25 -0.04
CA LYS A 156 8.07 -4.20 -1.08
C LYS A 156 7.46 -3.56 -2.31
N THR A 157 8.08 -2.48 -2.76
CA THR A 157 7.59 -1.69 -3.88
C THR A 157 8.65 -1.54 -4.96
N GLU A 158 8.19 -1.26 -6.17
CA GLU A 158 9.01 -0.76 -7.27
C GLU A 158 8.44 0.55 -7.75
N TRP A 159 9.31 1.55 -7.97
CA TRP A 159 8.92 2.84 -8.51
C TRP A 159 9.46 3.00 -9.92
N TRP A 160 8.55 3.24 -10.86
CA TRP A 160 8.83 3.43 -12.27
C TRP A 160 8.36 4.81 -12.68
N VAL A 161 9.21 5.55 -13.39
CA VAL A 161 8.93 6.94 -13.78
C VAL A 161 8.94 7.04 -15.28
N ARG A 162 7.90 7.65 -15.85
CA ARG A 162 7.86 7.98 -17.28
C ARG A 162 8.68 9.23 -17.51
N VAL A 163 9.60 9.16 -18.47
CA VAL A 163 10.54 10.24 -18.76
C VAL A 163 10.53 10.63 -20.23
N ILE A 164 10.95 11.85 -20.51
CA ILE A 164 11.20 12.39 -21.85
C ILE A 164 12.58 13.05 -21.83
N ASP A 165 13.47 12.64 -22.73
CA ASP A 165 14.82 13.22 -22.81
C ASP A 165 14.90 14.47 -23.70
N SER A 166 16.09 15.07 -23.78
CA SER A 166 16.37 16.26 -24.60
C SER A 166 16.11 16.07 -26.11
N LYS A 167 16.02 14.81 -26.57
CA LYS A 167 15.75 14.43 -27.97
C LYS A 167 14.28 14.07 -28.20
N ASN A 168 13.40 14.31 -27.23
CA ASN A 168 12.00 13.93 -27.22
C ASN A 168 11.76 12.40 -27.35
N ARG A 169 12.70 11.58 -26.88
CA ARG A 169 12.50 10.14 -26.73
C ARG A 169 11.83 9.89 -25.38
N GLU A 170 10.84 9.01 -25.37
CA GLU A 170 10.08 8.68 -24.16
C GLU A 170 10.25 7.22 -23.74
N GLY A 171 10.04 6.96 -22.46
CA GLY A 171 9.99 5.61 -21.92
C GLY A 171 9.94 5.63 -20.40
N TRP A 172 10.31 4.52 -19.77
CA TRP A 172 10.21 4.32 -18.33
C TRP A 172 11.58 4.01 -17.71
N ILE A 173 11.91 4.67 -16.61
CA ILE A 173 13.10 4.38 -15.82
C ILE A 173 12.71 3.61 -14.55
N PHE A 174 13.57 2.68 -14.15
CA PHE A 174 13.41 1.97 -12.87
C PHE A 174 14.23 2.66 -11.79
N MET A 175 13.56 3.29 -10.83
CA MET A 175 14.22 4.14 -9.83
C MET A 175 15.13 3.39 -8.86
N LYS A 176 15.06 2.05 -8.80
CA LYS A 176 16.04 1.26 -8.04
C LYS A 176 17.43 1.23 -8.70
N GLN A 177 17.52 1.57 -9.99
CA GLN A 177 18.75 1.54 -10.78
C GLN A 177 19.16 2.94 -11.26
N ALA A 178 18.31 3.95 -11.07
CA ALA A 178 18.54 5.33 -11.50
C ALA A 178 18.86 6.19 -10.28
N GLU A 179 19.90 6.99 -10.39
CA GLU A 179 20.25 8.05 -9.44
C GLU A 179 19.94 9.39 -10.13
N VAL A 180 19.15 10.24 -9.47
CA VAL A 180 18.62 11.47 -10.07
C VAL A 180 18.62 12.60 -9.06
N TYR A 181 18.89 13.80 -9.55
CA TYR A 181 18.68 15.04 -8.82
C TYR A 181 17.37 15.72 -9.25
N GLY A 182 16.67 16.35 -8.30
CA GLY A 182 15.45 17.11 -8.55
C GLY A 182 14.14 16.33 -8.33
N SER A 183 14.20 15.06 -7.94
CA SER A 183 13.01 14.27 -7.59
C SER A 183 12.38 14.64 -6.25
N ASP A 184 13.13 15.30 -5.36
CA ASP A 184 12.70 15.74 -4.03
C ASP A 184 12.79 17.27 -3.93
N ALA A 185 11.65 17.94 -3.70
CA ALA A 185 11.61 19.39 -3.51
C ALA A 185 11.98 19.83 -2.09
N CYS A 186 12.15 18.91 -1.14
CA CYS A 186 12.49 19.19 0.26
C CYS A 186 13.98 19.09 0.58
N GLY A 187 14.81 18.56 -0.33
CA GLY A 187 16.28 18.65 -0.28
C GLY A 187 16.99 17.37 0.07
#